data_AF-A0A814MG24-F1
#
_entry.id   AF-A0A814MG24-F1
#
_cell.length_a   1.000
_cell.length_b   1.000
_cell.length_c   1.000
_cell.angle_alpha   90.00
_cell.angle_beta   90.00
_cell.angle_gamma   90.00
#
_symmetry.space_group_name_H-M   'P 1'
#
loop_
_entity.id
_entity.type
_entity.pdbx_description
1 polymer ?
#
loop_
_entity_poly.entity_id
_entity_poly.type
_entity_poly.pdbx_seq_one_letter_code
_entity_poly.pdbx_strand_id
1 'polypeptide(L)'
;MNVHFYTTNSELKASVVERFNRTLKEKMWRYFTYKNNHDYTKILDNLVDSYNNTFHRTIKTNPNKVSKKNEDKIFRNIYGYEKDTGDDSFLTINFKIGDKVRISKNKGIFDKGYTPNWTREIFLIDKIAYSNPATYIIKDLNDEIIEGRFYEQELQKINKKEEIYQIDKIIRKRKKNNKLEYYVSWLGYPKSFNSWVKTELRSVTRNSVI
;
A
#
# COMPACT_ATOMS: atom_id res chain seq x y z
N MET A 1 0.36 -6.75 31.77
CA MET A 1 1.10 -6.69 30.49
C MET A 1 0.18 -6.01 29.49
N ASN A 2 0.31 -4.69 29.31
CA ASN A 2 -0.51 -3.95 28.34
C ASN A 2 0.09 -4.17 26.95
N VAL A 3 -0.45 -5.14 26.22
CA VAL A 3 -0.11 -5.32 24.80
C VAL A 3 -0.94 -4.31 24.01
N HIS A 4 -0.31 -3.22 23.60
CA HIS A 4 -0.92 -2.28 22.66
C HIS A 4 -0.96 -2.93 21.28
N PHE A 5 -2.14 -3.37 20.86
CA PHE A 5 -2.35 -3.90 19.51
C PHE A 5 -2.30 -2.75 18.51
N TYR A 6 -1.21 -2.66 17.74
CA TYR A 6 -1.05 -1.72 16.66
C TYR A 6 -1.15 -2.48 15.34
N THR A 7 -2.25 -2.26 14.61
CA THR A 7 -2.38 -2.74 13.24
C THR A 7 -2.01 -1.62 12.28
N THR A 8 -1.35 -1.98 11.20
CA THR A 8 -1.15 -1.07 10.07
C THR A 8 -1.61 -1.75 8.80
N ASN A 9 -2.68 -1.26 8.22
CA ASN A 9 -3.23 -1.79 6.97
C ASN A 9 -2.36 -1.36 5.79
N SER A 10 -1.25 -2.07 5.57
CA SER A 10 -0.43 -1.96 4.37
C SER A 10 0.32 -3.27 4.15
N GLU A 11 0.31 -3.76 2.92
CA GLU A 11 1.04 -4.97 2.50
C GLU A 11 2.55 -4.86 2.73
N LEU A 12 3.10 -3.64 2.77
CA LEU A 12 4.54 -3.40 2.91
C LEU A 12 5.03 -3.42 4.36
N LYS A 13 4.12 -3.27 5.33
CA LYS A 13 4.49 -3.03 6.73
C LYS A 13 4.90 -4.30 7.50
N ALA A 14 4.64 -5.48 6.94
CA ALA A 14 5.11 -6.78 7.47
C ALA A 14 6.41 -7.29 6.81
N SER A 15 7.11 -6.45 6.04
CA SER A 15 8.26 -6.84 5.20
C SER A 15 9.37 -7.63 5.92
N VAL A 16 9.62 -7.36 7.20
CA VAL A 16 10.62 -8.09 8.00
C VAL A 16 10.22 -9.55 8.24
N VAL A 17 8.96 -9.78 8.61
CA VAL A 17 8.40 -11.13 8.81
C VAL A 17 8.30 -11.85 7.48
N GLU A 18 7.88 -11.17 6.41
CA GLU A 18 7.84 -11.78 5.07
C GLU A 18 9.22 -12.23 4.59
N ARG A 19 10.26 -11.43 4.87
CA ARG A 19 11.65 -11.81 4.59
C ARG A 19 12.07 -13.04 5.39
N PHE A 20 11.69 -13.13 6.67
CA PHE A 20 11.92 -14.33 7.49
C PHE A 20 11.22 -15.55 6.90
N ASN A 21 9.92 -15.44 6.60
CA ASN A 21 9.10 -16.51 6.03
C ASN A 21 9.72 -17.06 4.73
N ARG A 22 10.20 -16.18 3.85
CA ARG A 22 10.92 -16.58 2.63
C ARG A 22 12.16 -17.42 2.94
N THR A 23 13.03 -16.94 3.83
CA THR A 23 14.26 -17.67 4.21
C THR A 23 13.96 -19.02 4.87
N LEU A 24 12.96 -19.08 5.74
CA LEU A 24 12.56 -20.33 6.39
C LEU A 24 12.03 -21.33 5.35
N LYS A 25 11.13 -20.90 4.46
CA LYS A 25 10.60 -21.72 3.38
C LYS A 25 11.71 -22.22 2.44
N GLU A 26 12.69 -21.39 2.09
CA GLU A 26 13.84 -21.81 1.27
C GLU A 26 14.62 -22.96 1.91
N LYS A 27 14.85 -22.92 3.23
CA LYS A 27 15.50 -24.03 3.94
C LYS A 27 14.62 -25.28 4.02
N MET A 28 13.32 -25.11 4.28
CA MET A 28 12.35 -26.22 4.31
C MET A 28 12.32 -26.95 2.95
N TRP A 29 12.22 -26.20 1.85
CA TRP A 29 12.13 -26.78 0.51
C TRP A 29 13.37 -27.59 0.12
N ARG A 30 14.57 -27.16 0.52
CA ARG A 30 15.79 -27.96 0.33
C ARG A 30 15.70 -29.32 1.05
N TYR A 31 15.15 -29.34 2.26
CA TYR A 31 14.93 -30.59 2.99
C TYR A 31 13.85 -31.46 2.34
N PHE A 32 12.74 -30.85 1.91
CA PHE A 32 11.66 -31.58 1.25
C PHE A 32 12.12 -32.26 -0.03
N THR A 33 12.92 -31.58 -0.85
CA THR A 33 13.52 -32.17 -2.05
C THR A 33 14.43 -33.35 -1.71
N TYR A 34 15.19 -33.27 -0.60
CA TYR A 34 16.09 -34.34 -0.18
C TYR A 34 15.35 -35.56 0.40
N LYS A 35 14.30 -35.35 1.20
CA LYS A 35 13.53 -36.44 1.84
C LYS A 35 12.36 -36.95 1.01
N ASN A 36 12.00 -36.26 -0.07
CA ASN A 36 10.81 -36.52 -0.87
C ASN A 36 9.52 -36.59 -0.02
N ASN A 37 9.41 -35.72 0.99
CA ASN A 37 8.28 -35.60 1.91
C ASN A 37 8.19 -34.15 2.41
N HIS A 38 6.99 -33.68 2.72
CA HIS A 38 6.69 -32.35 3.22
C HIS A 38 6.54 -32.29 4.75
N ASP A 39 6.87 -33.36 5.49
CA ASP A 39 6.88 -33.35 6.96
C ASP A 39 8.04 -32.49 7.50
N TYR A 40 7.69 -31.33 8.05
CA TYR A 40 8.63 -30.40 8.67
C TYR A 40 8.60 -30.44 10.20
N THR A 41 7.69 -31.19 10.82
CA THR A 41 7.45 -31.15 12.27
C THR A 41 8.70 -31.51 13.07
N LYS A 42 9.45 -32.50 12.58
CA LYS A 42 10.67 -33.01 13.23
C LYS A 42 11.91 -32.14 13.01
N ILE A 43 11.85 -31.18 12.10
CA ILE A 43 13.02 -30.36 11.71
C ILE A 43 12.82 -28.87 11.96
N LEU A 44 11.63 -28.44 12.33
CA LEU A 44 11.31 -27.03 12.52
C LEU A 44 12.26 -26.36 13.51
N ASP A 45 12.51 -26.99 14.67
CA ASP A 45 13.42 -26.49 15.68
C ASP A 45 14.85 -26.32 15.13
N ASN A 46 15.36 -27.34 14.43
CA ASN A 46 16.67 -27.30 13.79
C ASN A 46 16.77 -26.17 12.75
N LEU A 47 15.69 -25.88 12.02
CA LEU A 47 15.65 -24.80 11.03
C LEU A 47 15.70 -23.42 11.69
N VAL A 48 14.94 -23.24 12.78
CA VAL A 48 14.91 -22.01 13.56
C VAL A 48 16.24 -21.77 14.25
N ASP A 49 16.82 -22.81 14.88
CA ASP A 49 18.15 -22.73 15.50
C ASP A 49 19.23 -22.40 14.47
N SER A 50 19.17 -23.03 13.30
CA SER A 50 20.07 -22.71 12.20
C SER A 50 19.93 -21.25 11.77
N TYR A 51 18.71 -20.72 11.65
CA TYR A 51 18.47 -19.32 11.32
C TYR A 51 19.04 -18.38 12.40
N ASN A 52 18.71 -18.61 13.67
CA ASN A 52 19.11 -17.77 14.78
C ASN A 52 20.63 -17.77 15.03
N ASN A 53 21.32 -18.84 14.62
CA ASN A 53 22.78 -18.97 14.67
C ASN A 53 23.48 -18.63 13.35
N THR A 54 22.77 -18.19 12.30
CA THR A 54 23.39 -17.74 11.04
C THR A 54 23.76 -16.25 11.11
N PHE A 55 24.89 -15.87 10.52
CA PHE A 55 25.30 -14.47 10.46
C PHE A 55 24.43 -13.69 9.47
N HIS A 56 23.82 -12.59 9.93
CA HIS A 56 22.97 -11.73 9.11
C HIS A 56 23.73 -10.47 8.71
N ARG A 57 23.91 -10.28 7.39
CA ARG A 57 24.68 -9.16 6.81
C ARG A 57 24.17 -7.77 7.24
N THR A 58 22.86 -7.61 7.38
CA THR A 58 22.22 -6.33 7.75
C THR A 58 22.55 -5.91 9.18
N ILE A 59 22.42 -6.82 10.15
CA ILE A 59 22.70 -6.51 11.57
C ILE A 59 24.17 -6.75 11.96
N LYS A 60 24.97 -7.33 11.05
CA LYS A 60 26.38 -7.69 11.24
C LYS A 60 26.62 -8.61 12.45
N THR A 61 25.65 -9.47 12.77
CA THR A 61 25.71 -10.48 13.83
C THR A 61 24.66 -11.56 13.58
N ASN A 62 24.57 -12.56 14.45
CA ASN A 62 23.55 -13.61 14.44
C ASN A 62 22.38 -13.21 15.35
N PRO A 63 21.12 -13.53 15.00
CA PRO A 63 19.96 -13.17 15.83
C PRO A 63 20.07 -13.57 17.30
N ASN A 64 20.61 -14.75 17.61
CA ASN A 64 20.80 -15.21 19.00
C ASN A 64 21.76 -14.34 19.83
N LYS A 65 22.61 -13.54 19.20
CA LYS A 65 23.56 -12.66 19.87
C LYS A 65 23.02 -11.24 20.07
N VAL A 66 21.78 -10.96 19.65
CA VAL A 66 21.14 -9.65 19.81
C VAL A 66 20.67 -9.48 21.26
N SER A 67 21.04 -8.37 21.88
CA SER A 67 20.71 -8.04 23.27
C SER A 67 20.60 -6.52 23.43
N LYS A 68 20.03 -6.04 24.55
CA LYS A 68 19.96 -4.60 24.84
C LYS A 68 21.33 -3.91 24.81
N LYS A 69 22.42 -4.62 25.11
CA LYS A 69 23.78 -4.05 25.13
C LYS A 69 24.32 -3.73 23.74
N ASN A 70 23.88 -4.44 22.69
CA ASN A 70 24.35 -4.22 21.32
C ASN A 70 23.27 -3.62 20.39
N GLU A 71 22.11 -3.26 20.96
CA GLU A 71 21.00 -2.64 20.25
C GLU A 71 21.43 -1.39 19.49
N ASP A 72 22.14 -0.45 20.14
CA ASP A 72 22.62 0.78 19.49
C ASP A 72 23.53 0.51 18.28
N LYS A 73 24.40 -0.49 18.39
CA LYS A 73 25.29 -0.88 17.29
C LYS A 73 24.50 -1.48 16.13
N ILE A 74 23.52 -2.33 16.44
CA ILE A 74 22.64 -2.93 15.44
C ILE A 74 21.79 -1.87 14.77
N PHE A 75 21.22 -0.95 15.54
CA PHE A 75 20.45 0.19 15.03
C PHE A 75 21.28 1.00 14.04
N ARG A 76 22.52 1.36 14.40
CA ARG A 76 23.44 2.06 13.50
C ARG A 76 23.77 1.24 12.23
N ASN A 77 23.91 -0.07 12.33
CA ASN A 77 24.15 -0.93 11.15
C ASN A 77 22.95 -0.97 10.19
N ILE A 78 21.72 -0.96 10.71
CA ILE A 78 20.49 -1.04 9.92
C ILE A 78 20.17 0.30 9.27
N TYR A 79 20.21 1.37 10.05
CA TYR A 79 19.69 2.68 9.66
C TYR A 79 20.78 3.66 9.23
N GLY A 80 22.06 3.36 9.46
CA GLY A 80 23.17 4.17 8.97
C GLY A 80 23.12 5.60 9.49
N TYR A 81 23.20 5.80 10.80
CA TYR A 81 23.49 7.12 11.36
C TYR A 81 25.00 7.35 11.29
N GLU A 82 25.51 7.79 10.14
CA GLU A 82 26.69 8.65 10.17
C GLU A 82 26.23 10.01 10.70
N LYS A 83 26.92 10.50 11.73
CA LYS A 83 26.74 11.89 12.18
C LYS A 83 27.16 12.80 11.03
N ASP A 84 26.29 13.75 10.70
CA ASP A 84 26.59 15.00 10.00
C ASP A 84 27.22 14.91 8.61
N THR A 85 26.36 14.90 7.59
CA THR A 85 26.54 15.82 6.46
C THR A 85 25.27 16.66 6.31
N GLY A 86 25.12 17.70 7.14
CA GLY A 86 24.48 18.99 6.79
C GLY A 86 23.13 19.03 6.06
N ASP A 87 22.39 17.94 6.03
CA ASP A 87 21.06 17.85 5.45
C ASP A 87 20.14 17.40 6.58
N ASP A 88 19.91 18.34 7.51
CA ASP A 88 18.59 18.45 8.13
C ASP A 88 17.61 18.50 6.97
N SER A 89 17.20 17.32 6.48
CA SER A 89 16.17 17.20 5.48
C SER A 89 14.91 17.72 6.15
N PHE A 90 14.75 19.04 6.06
CA PHE A 90 13.59 19.76 6.51
C PHE A 90 12.40 18.94 6.05
N LEU A 91 11.51 18.62 6.99
CA LEU A 91 10.32 17.84 6.72
C LEU A 91 9.65 18.38 5.43
N THR A 92 9.81 17.64 4.33
CA THR A 92 9.30 18.09 3.04
C THR A 92 7.79 17.82 3.00
N ILE A 93 7.01 18.89 2.97
CA ILE A 93 5.55 18.81 2.88
C ILE A 93 5.13 19.33 1.51
N ASN A 94 4.88 18.39 0.61
CA ASN A 94 4.57 18.71 -0.79
C ASN A 94 3.07 18.84 -1.06
N PHE A 95 2.21 18.39 -0.15
CA PHE A 95 0.77 18.51 -0.30
C PHE A 95 0.11 19.34 0.80
N LYS A 96 -1.05 19.92 0.47
CA LYS A 96 -1.86 20.75 1.36
C LYS A 96 -3.21 20.08 1.64
N ILE A 97 -3.80 20.42 2.78
CA ILE A 97 -5.17 20.02 3.12
C ILE A 97 -6.12 20.49 2.01
N GLY A 98 -6.98 19.60 1.53
CA GLY A 98 -7.89 19.83 0.42
C GLY A 98 -7.32 19.56 -0.97
N ASP A 99 -6.03 19.22 -1.11
CA ASP A 99 -5.48 18.78 -2.40
C ASP A 99 -6.16 17.48 -2.86
N LYS A 100 -6.54 17.44 -4.14
CA LYS A 100 -7.06 16.22 -4.79
C LYS A 100 -5.91 15.30 -5.18
N VAL A 101 -5.99 14.05 -4.73
CA VAL A 101 -4.95 13.04 -4.94
C VAL A 101 -5.53 11.71 -5.40
N ARG A 102 -4.70 10.90 -6.06
CA ARG A 102 -4.92 9.46 -6.30
C ARG A 102 -3.93 8.65 -5.49
N ILE A 103 -4.30 7.42 -5.16
CA ILE A 103 -3.46 6.49 -4.41
C ILE A 103 -2.75 5.56 -5.39
N SER A 104 -1.50 5.18 -5.09
CA SER A 104 -0.78 4.16 -5.85
C SER A 104 -1.47 2.80 -5.73
N LYS A 105 -1.58 2.07 -6.84
CA LYS A 105 -2.04 0.69 -6.86
C LYS A 105 -0.89 -0.24 -6.51
N ASN A 106 -1.16 -1.21 -5.64
CA ASN A 106 -0.28 -2.36 -5.49
C ASN A 106 -0.46 -3.27 -6.70
N LYS A 107 0.56 -3.31 -7.55
CA LYS A 107 0.60 -4.19 -8.71
C LYS A 107 1.15 -5.55 -8.31
N GLY A 108 0.49 -6.60 -8.75
CA GLY A 108 1.01 -7.96 -8.68
C GLY A 108 2.22 -8.14 -9.60
N ILE A 109 3.02 -9.16 -9.31
CA ILE A 109 4.25 -9.49 -10.05
C ILE A 109 3.98 -9.72 -11.55
N PHE A 110 2.78 -10.21 -11.90
CA PHE A 110 2.37 -10.52 -13.27
C PHE A 110 1.51 -9.41 -13.92
N ASP A 111 1.34 -8.26 -13.26
CA ASP A 111 0.56 -7.18 -13.85
C ASP A 111 1.30 -6.52 -15.00
N LYS A 112 0.55 -6.24 -16.08
CA LYS A 112 1.12 -5.68 -17.31
C LYS A 112 1.59 -4.24 -17.08
N GLY A 113 2.81 -3.93 -17.51
CA GLY A 113 3.44 -2.62 -17.30
C GLY A 113 2.66 -1.42 -17.86
N TYR A 114 1.90 -1.62 -18.94
CA TYR A 114 1.09 -0.57 -19.56
C TYR A 114 -0.19 -0.20 -18.79
N THR A 115 -0.54 -0.94 -17.74
CA THR A 115 -1.70 -0.60 -16.91
C THR A 115 -1.41 0.61 -16.01
N PRO A 116 -2.39 1.46 -15.68
CA PRO A 116 -2.17 2.61 -14.80
C PRO A 116 -1.70 2.20 -13.39
N ASN A 117 -0.72 2.92 -12.84
CA ASN A 117 -0.19 2.74 -11.48
C ASN A 117 -1.04 3.40 -10.38
N TRP A 118 -2.05 4.20 -10.75
CA TRP A 118 -2.82 5.02 -9.81
C TRP A 118 -4.29 4.60 -9.82
N THR A 119 -4.98 4.78 -8.69
CA THR A 119 -6.43 4.56 -8.57
C THR A 119 -7.22 5.48 -9.51
N ARG A 120 -8.44 5.06 -9.87
CA ARG A 120 -9.38 5.94 -10.61
C ARG A 120 -10.12 6.86 -9.66
N GLU A 121 -10.44 6.35 -8.48
CA GLU A 121 -11.00 7.10 -7.36
C GLU A 121 -10.08 8.26 -6.95
N ILE A 122 -10.72 9.39 -6.65
CA ILE A 122 -10.09 10.64 -6.24
C ILE A 122 -10.37 10.84 -4.76
N PHE A 123 -9.34 11.25 -4.04
CA PHE A 123 -9.38 11.51 -2.61
C PHE A 123 -8.94 12.94 -2.34
N LEU A 124 -9.25 13.42 -1.14
CA LEU A 124 -8.83 14.72 -0.62
C LEU A 124 -7.90 14.50 0.57
N ILE A 125 -6.88 15.34 0.68
CA ILE A 125 -6.07 15.37 1.90
C ILE A 125 -6.88 16.00 3.02
N ASP A 126 -7.10 15.23 4.09
CA ASP A 126 -7.79 15.68 5.29
C ASP A 126 -6.81 16.28 6.29
N LYS A 127 -5.71 15.56 6.60
CA LYS A 127 -4.71 15.96 7.60
C LYS A 127 -3.30 15.59 7.18
N ILE A 128 -2.35 16.36 7.69
CA ILE A 128 -0.91 16.14 7.52
C ILE A 128 -0.34 15.72 8.88
N ALA A 129 0.32 14.57 8.91
CA ALA A 129 1.07 14.08 10.06
C ALA A 129 2.55 14.39 9.87
N TYR A 130 3.08 15.25 10.73
CA TYR A 130 4.44 15.78 10.70
C TYR A 130 5.48 14.77 11.26
N SER A 131 5.39 13.50 10.85
CA SER A 131 6.43 12.49 11.07
C SER A 131 7.60 12.73 10.11
N ASN A 132 8.80 12.18 10.36
CA ASN A 132 9.87 12.17 9.36
C ASN A 132 10.03 10.74 8.79
N PRO A 133 9.67 10.47 7.51
CA PRO A 133 9.10 11.40 6.52
C PRO A 133 7.60 11.70 6.76
N ALA A 134 7.11 12.79 6.15
CA ALA A 134 5.73 13.25 6.31
C ALA A 134 4.73 12.18 5.84
N THR A 135 3.62 12.05 6.56
CA THR A 135 2.52 11.15 6.17
C THR A 135 1.19 11.91 6.11
N TYR A 136 0.26 11.42 5.31
CA TYR A 136 -1.00 12.08 5.01
C TYR A 136 -2.18 11.17 5.35
N ILE A 137 -3.23 11.77 5.90
CA ILE A 137 -4.54 11.15 6.06
C ILE A 137 -5.44 11.73 4.98
N ILE A 138 -6.14 10.86 4.27
CA ILE A 138 -6.98 11.23 3.14
C ILE A 138 -8.42 10.77 3.39
N LYS A 139 -9.35 11.39 2.68
CA LYS A 139 -10.77 11.05 2.70
C LYS A 139 -11.32 10.96 1.27
N ASP A 140 -12.38 10.21 1.09
CA ASP A 140 -13.09 10.15 -0.18
C ASP A 140 -13.89 11.43 -0.46
N LEU A 141 -14.58 11.46 -1.60
CA LEU A 141 -15.43 12.60 -1.97
C LEU A 141 -16.78 12.65 -1.22
N ASN A 142 -17.10 11.65 -0.39
CA ASN A 142 -18.26 11.63 0.52
C ASN A 142 -17.86 11.95 1.98
N ASP A 143 -16.65 12.47 2.19
CA ASP A 143 -16.08 12.78 3.52
C ASP A 143 -15.78 11.56 4.41
N GLU A 144 -15.70 10.35 3.87
CA GLU A 144 -15.28 9.15 4.60
C GLU A 144 -13.75 9.07 4.67
N ILE A 145 -13.19 8.98 5.89
CA ILE A 145 -11.75 8.84 6.11
C ILE A 145 -11.28 7.48 5.60
N ILE A 146 -10.25 7.47 4.77
CA ILE A 146 -9.59 6.23 4.34
C ILE A 146 -8.68 5.75 5.47
N GLU A 147 -8.85 4.48 5.84
CA GLU A 147 -8.08 3.88 6.92
C GLU A 147 -6.59 3.84 6.58
N GLY A 148 -5.77 4.30 7.52
CA GLY A 148 -4.32 4.30 7.41
C GLY A 148 -3.70 5.69 7.23
N ARG A 149 -2.42 5.69 6.86
CA ARG A 149 -1.64 6.89 6.55
C ARG A 149 -0.81 6.59 5.31
N PHE A 150 -0.71 7.56 4.44
CA PHE A 150 -0.06 7.45 3.14
C PHE A 150 1.21 8.28 3.15
N TYR A 151 2.28 7.73 2.58
CA TYR A 151 3.46 8.51 2.28
C TYR A 151 3.25 9.35 1.02
N GLU A 152 4.11 10.34 0.82
CA GLU A 152 4.08 11.18 -0.37
C GLU A 152 4.17 10.34 -1.66
N GLN A 153 5.09 9.38 -1.72
CA GLN A 153 5.25 8.51 -2.90
C GLN A 153 4.03 7.64 -3.23
N GLU A 154 3.10 7.46 -2.28
CA GLU A 154 1.86 6.71 -2.46
C GLU A 154 0.72 7.59 -2.97
N LEU A 155 0.95 8.90 -3.16
CA LEU A 155 -0.04 9.89 -3.57
C LEU A 155 0.37 10.63 -4.86
N GLN A 156 -0.59 10.83 -5.75
CA GLN A 156 -0.43 11.64 -6.97
C GLN A 156 -1.42 12.79 -6.96
N LYS A 157 -0.92 14.03 -6.92
CA LYS A 157 -1.74 15.24 -7.04
C LYS A 157 -2.38 15.37 -8.42
N ILE A 158 -3.65 15.80 -8.42
CA ILE A 158 -4.44 16.01 -9.63
C ILE A 158 -4.60 17.51 -9.86
N ASN A 159 -4.09 18.00 -10.99
CA ASN A 159 -4.13 19.43 -11.35
C ASN A 159 -5.20 19.78 -12.41
N LYS A 160 -5.99 18.81 -12.88
CA LYS A 160 -6.94 19.02 -13.98
C LYS A 160 -8.25 19.63 -13.47
N LYS A 161 -8.72 20.70 -14.14
CA LYS A 161 -9.99 21.40 -13.84
C LYS A 161 -11.23 20.62 -14.27
N GLU A 162 -11.13 19.81 -15.31
CA GLU A 162 -12.24 19.00 -15.83
C GLU A 162 -11.99 17.52 -15.51
N GLU A 163 -12.83 16.95 -14.64
CA GLU A 163 -12.76 15.56 -14.24
C GLU A 163 -13.71 14.72 -15.10
N ILE A 164 -13.13 13.92 -15.99
CA ILE A 164 -13.88 12.98 -16.82
C ILE A 164 -14.00 11.66 -16.07
N TYR A 165 -15.19 11.35 -15.57
CA TYR A 165 -15.51 10.06 -14.96
C TYR A 165 -15.98 9.07 -16.03
N GLN A 166 -15.40 7.86 -16.02
CA GLN A 166 -15.78 6.77 -16.93
C GLN A 166 -16.90 5.94 -16.30
N ILE A 167 -17.92 5.62 -17.08
CA ILE A 167 -19.00 4.72 -16.66
C ILE A 167 -18.49 3.29 -16.74
N ASP A 168 -18.64 2.52 -15.66
CA ASP A 168 -18.41 1.07 -15.64
C ASP A 168 -19.62 0.35 -16.24
N LYS A 169 -20.80 0.62 -15.68
CA LYS A 169 -22.05 -0.01 -16.08
C LYS A 169 -23.25 0.92 -15.91
N ILE A 170 -24.23 0.74 -16.78
CA ILE A 170 -25.56 1.33 -16.63
C ILE A 170 -26.42 0.31 -15.87
N ILE A 171 -26.95 0.72 -14.71
CA ILE A 171 -27.72 -0.13 -13.81
C ILE A 171 -29.22 0.01 -14.10
N ARG A 172 -29.70 1.25 -14.30
CA ARG A 172 -31.12 1.55 -14.58
C ARG A 172 -31.28 2.69 -15.56
N LYS A 173 -32.47 2.79 -16.12
CA LYS A 173 -32.90 3.87 -17.03
C LYS A 173 -34.23 4.42 -16.53
N ARG A 174 -34.42 5.74 -16.58
CA ARG A 174 -35.71 6.39 -16.30
C ARG A 174 -35.96 7.55 -17.26
N LYS A 175 -37.23 7.94 -17.38
CA LYS A 175 -37.65 9.16 -18.07
C LYS A 175 -38.21 10.12 -17.03
N LYS A 176 -37.59 11.29 -16.85
CA LYS A 176 -38.03 12.35 -15.92
C LYS A 176 -38.14 13.66 -16.69
N ASN A 177 -39.29 14.33 -16.63
CA ASN A 177 -39.58 15.57 -17.35
C ASN A 177 -39.24 15.48 -18.86
N ASN A 178 -39.66 14.39 -19.50
CA ASN A 178 -39.36 14.06 -20.91
C ASN A 178 -37.86 13.90 -21.27
N LYS A 179 -36.95 13.99 -20.29
CA LYS A 179 -35.51 13.74 -20.46
C LYS A 179 -35.14 12.34 -19.98
N LEU A 180 -34.20 11.74 -20.69
CA LEU A 180 -33.69 10.40 -20.39
C LEU A 180 -32.54 10.49 -19.39
N GLU A 181 -32.62 9.72 -18.32
CA GLU A 181 -31.58 9.63 -17.29
C GLU A 181 -31.16 8.18 -17.08
N TYR A 182 -29.89 7.97 -16.78
CA TYR A 182 -29.29 6.67 -16.52
C TYR A 182 -28.72 6.62 -15.11
N TYR A 183 -29.01 5.56 -14.36
CA TYR A 183 -28.35 5.29 -13.09
C TYR A 183 -27.10 4.49 -13.36
N VAL A 184 -25.93 5.06 -13.09
CA VAL A 184 -24.64 4.51 -13.51
C VAL A 184 -23.78 4.14 -12.31
N SER A 185 -22.96 3.11 -12.50
CA SER A 185 -21.80 2.81 -11.66
C SER A 185 -20.58 3.42 -12.32
N TRP A 186 -19.76 4.14 -11.54
CA TRP A 186 -18.53 4.75 -12.03
C TRP A 186 -17.37 3.77 -11.94
N LEU A 187 -16.51 3.78 -12.95
CA LEU A 187 -15.39 2.85 -13.06
C LEU A 187 -14.31 3.14 -12.02
N GLY A 188 -14.13 2.19 -11.12
CA GLY A 188 -13.15 2.28 -10.04
C GLY A 188 -13.59 3.16 -8.87
N TYR A 189 -14.90 3.33 -8.66
CA TYR A 189 -15.50 3.97 -7.49
C TYR A 189 -16.43 2.99 -6.76
N PRO A 190 -16.63 3.14 -5.44
CA PRO A 190 -17.58 2.33 -4.69
C PRO A 190 -19.03 2.62 -5.10
N LYS A 191 -19.93 1.67 -4.79
CA LYS A 191 -21.35 1.75 -5.15
C LYS A 191 -22.08 2.95 -4.53
N SER A 192 -21.55 3.53 -3.46
CA SER A 192 -22.03 4.76 -2.83
C SER A 192 -22.05 5.94 -3.80
N PHE A 193 -21.14 5.98 -4.77
CA PHE A 193 -21.06 7.04 -5.79
C PHE A 193 -22.01 6.85 -6.96
N ASN A 194 -22.81 5.78 -6.99
CA ASN A 194 -23.74 5.56 -8.09
C ASN A 194 -24.76 6.71 -8.17
N SER A 195 -24.93 7.27 -9.36
CA SER A 195 -25.75 8.48 -9.53
C SER A 195 -26.54 8.48 -10.83
N TRP A 196 -27.57 9.32 -10.87
CA TRP A 196 -28.36 9.54 -12.08
C TRP A 196 -27.69 10.60 -12.95
N VAL A 197 -27.34 10.24 -14.18
CA VAL A 197 -26.73 11.13 -15.16
C VAL A 197 -27.65 11.36 -16.36
N LYS A 198 -27.61 12.57 -16.90
CA LYS A 198 -28.36 12.95 -18.11
C LYS A 198 -27.57 12.55 -19.35
N THR A 199 -28.27 12.24 -20.44
CA THR A 199 -27.71 11.84 -21.75
C THR A 199 -26.63 12.79 -22.30
N GLU A 200 -26.62 14.06 -21.89
CA GLU A 200 -25.75 15.11 -22.44
C GLU A 200 -24.30 15.07 -21.90
N LEU A 201 -23.99 14.21 -20.93
CA LEU A 201 -22.62 14.03 -20.45
C LEU A 201 -21.81 13.25 -21.51
N ARG A 202 -20.77 13.91 -22.03
CA ARG A 202 -19.78 13.45 -23.04
C ARG A 202 -18.99 12.17 -22.66
N SER A 203 -19.44 11.37 -21.70
CA SER A 203 -18.75 10.21 -21.12
C SER A 203 -19.33 8.85 -21.51
N VAL A 204 -20.25 8.78 -22.49
CA VAL A 204 -20.76 7.50 -23.01
C VAL A 204 -19.82 6.98 -24.11
N THR A 205 -18.59 6.62 -23.73
CA THR A 205 -17.81 5.69 -24.56
C THR A 205 -18.20 4.29 -24.11
N ARG A 206 -19.03 3.63 -24.92
CA ARG A 206 -19.26 2.18 -24.86
C ARG A 206 -17.87 1.55 -24.94
N ASN A 207 -17.46 0.78 -23.92
CA ASN A 207 -16.25 -0.04 -24.03
C ASN A 207 -16.48 -1.01 -25.19
N SER A 208 -15.85 -0.72 -26.33
CA SER A 208 -15.63 -1.71 -27.38
C SER A 208 -14.69 -2.75 -26.79
N VAL A 209 -15.20 -3.97 -26.62
CA VAL A 209 -14.40 -5.15 -26.33
C VAL A 209 -13.44 -5.34 -27.50
N ILE A 210 -12.14 -5.30 -27.23
CA ILE A 210 -11.10 -6.00 -27.99
C ILE A 210 -10.38 -6.89 -27.00
#